data_AF-A0A7V3AEZ8-F1
#
_entry.id   AF-A0A7V3AEZ8-F1
#
_cell.length_a   1.000
_cell.length_b   1.000
_cell.length_c   1.000
_cell.angle_alpha   90.00
_cell.angle_beta   90.00
_cell.angle_gamma   90.00
#
_symmetry.space_group_name_H-M   'P 1'
#
loop_
_entity.id
_entity.type
_entity.pdbx_description
1 polymer ?
#
loop_
_entity_poly.entity_id
_entity_poly.type
_entity_poly.pdbx_seq_one_letter_code
_entity_poly.pdbx_strand_id
1 'polypeptide(L)'
;MRCLQHLFLVTLLAILLANCERNSTVTIRPDGSCHSLTEMTFPRAQFESQVRQMDMLDEPDEDEDEDVDAKTTPTPPAEATRKEGKPAETKADDAAAKDAELEARIRKAFEKRLAFLQNIPEQARLEKLSVTKETVQASVSIEYPSLDEMLSDSFFLEQNGQCPWRIEKDEQGRLKVSLTPGEAAKRQGERAEMVNYLMQNKMKMAFLLKLPGKVISSTLPDTKDATTGYRFDASAKDGAEAYLKTVTNPIVVVAELGGLKLDEPVESSDPYARRKPRQDAGANLTVAEAGPGWTAKACTVTTTTVFYFPGGREALLGPEGEEENETKPGILIQARLNAPQGRFLQSIAKAKVTKAEDDKGRPIELTRKERKSEPDEANEPDEDWEGGTVFGSENDGATGMDFHLRLGAPAPGASAVEKLEGTLEAVSFGGWKEHSIPSPSADPQKEIDLSELVPGAKLVVLKATLPQAGDRTQGHRSGSDEASVRVRVTGPNDVSELAFRLLRPGGREGRMQSYVNEHSSRRKGQQTVRVVDIQYQSWDEDNAAQPLTLQVRRPKDVKRERVKFTLDGVDLF
;
A
#
# COMPACT_ATOMS: atom_id res chain seq x y z
N MET A 1 -14.23 -4.02 9.49
CA MET A 1 -14.87 -4.16 8.17
C MET A 1 -14.21 -3.36 7.04
N ARG A 2 -13.48 -2.25 7.28
CA ARG A 2 -12.89 -1.44 6.18
C ARG A 2 -11.52 -1.85 5.62
N CYS A 3 -10.81 -2.78 6.27
CA CYS A 3 -9.66 -3.45 5.62
C CYS A 3 -10.08 -4.27 4.39
N LEU A 4 -11.36 -4.65 4.26
CA LEU A 4 -11.86 -5.32 3.07
C LEU A 4 -12.09 -4.36 1.89
N GLN A 5 -12.46 -3.09 2.10
CA GLN A 5 -12.87 -2.20 1.00
C GLN A 5 -11.69 -1.62 0.19
N HIS A 6 -10.54 -1.37 0.82
CA HIS A 6 -9.30 -1.02 0.10
C HIS A 6 -8.58 -2.24 -0.50
N LEU A 7 -8.75 -3.42 0.11
CA LEU A 7 -8.45 -4.67 -0.56
C LEU A 7 -9.26 -4.72 -1.87
N PHE A 8 -10.56 -4.41 -1.86
CA PHE A 8 -11.49 -4.64 -2.98
C PHE A 8 -11.24 -4.00 -4.35
N LEU A 9 -10.25 -3.11 -4.60
CA LEU A 9 -9.84 -2.73 -5.98
C LEU A 9 -8.51 -3.33 -6.40
N VAL A 10 -7.51 -3.33 -5.51
CA VAL A 10 -6.32 -4.17 -5.71
C VAL A 10 -6.78 -5.61 -5.85
N THR A 11 -7.84 -6.00 -5.16
CA THR A 11 -8.53 -7.28 -5.22
C THR A 11 -9.79 -7.23 -6.09
N LEU A 12 -10.23 -6.13 -6.71
CA LEU A 12 -11.02 -6.28 -7.95
C LEU A 12 -10.02 -6.69 -9.03
N LEU A 13 -8.97 -5.93 -9.33
CA LEU A 13 -7.94 -6.31 -10.30
C LEU A 13 -7.10 -7.55 -9.91
N ALA A 14 -7.01 -7.91 -8.62
CA ALA A 14 -6.34 -9.13 -8.12
C ALA A 14 -7.28 -10.30 -7.76
N ILE A 15 -8.57 -10.12 -7.43
CA ILE A 15 -9.57 -11.23 -7.41
C ILE A 15 -10.10 -11.49 -8.82
N LEU A 16 -10.00 -10.53 -9.74
CA LEU A 16 -10.13 -10.73 -11.19
C LEU A 16 -9.04 -11.66 -11.75
N LEU A 17 -8.11 -12.19 -10.95
CA LEU A 17 -7.05 -13.11 -11.42
C LEU A 17 -7.46 -14.58 -11.46
N ALA A 18 -8.62 -14.97 -10.93
CA ALA A 18 -9.09 -16.35 -11.10
C ALA A 18 -9.66 -16.54 -12.54
N ASN A 19 -9.01 -17.37 -13.36
CA ASN A 19 -9.39 -17.67 -14.76
C ASN A 19 -9.46 -16.45 -15.72
N CYS A 20 -8.63 -15.42 -15.52
CA CYS A 20 -8.53 -14.29 -16.43
C CYS A 20 -7.34 -14.43 -17.39
N GLU A 21 -7.56 -14.06 -18.65
CA GLU A 21 -6.47 -13.77 -19.59
C GLU A 21 -6.18 -12.27 -19.57
N ARG A 22 -4.93 -11.90 -19.28
CA ARG A 22 -4.49 -10.52 -19.15
C ARG A 22 -3.32 -10.23 -20.09
N ASN A 23 -3.48 -9.25 -20.97
CA ASN A 23 -2.43 -8.80 -21.87
C ASN A 23 -2.11 -7.33 -21.59
N SER A 24 -0.92 -7.04 -21.07
CA SER A 24 -0.46 -5.68 -20.79
C SER A 24 0.62 -5.27 -21.80
N THR A 25 0.45 -4.11 -22.43
CA THR A 25 1.39 -3.52 -23.37
C THR A 25 1.77 -2.12 -22.92
N VAL A 26 3.06 -1.89 -22.72
CA VAL A 26 3.63 -0.59 -22.39
C VAL A 26 4.41 -0.09 -23.59
N THR A 27 4.07 1.09 -24.09
CA THR A 27 4.74 1.74 -25.22
C THR A 27 5.43 3.02 -24.76
N ILE A 28 6.74 3.11 -24.98
CA ILE A 28 7.52 4.33 -24.79
C ILE A 28 7.74 4.95 -26.17
N ARG A 29 7.29 6.19 -26.36
CA ARG A 29 7.40 6.92 -27.63
C ARG A 29 8.71 7.73 -27.70
N PRO A 30 9.17 8.10 -28.92
CA PRO A 30 10.37 8.91 -29.11
C PRO A 30 10.36 10.28 -28.39
N ASP A 31 9.19 10.86 -28.18
CA ASP A 31 9.03 12.13 -27.48
C ASP A 31 9.06 12.00 -25.95
N GLY A 32 9.15 10.77 -25.43
CA GLY A 32 9.14 10.49 -23.99
C GLY A 32 7.75 10.26 -23.41
N SER A 33 6.68 10.46 -24.18
CA SER A 33 5.33 10.07 -23.74
C SER A 33 5.19 8.54 -23.71
N CYS A 34 4.33 8.05 -22.82
CA CYS A 34 4.12 6.62 -22.62
C CYS A 34 2.65 6.26 -22.69
N HIS A 35 2.35 5.07 -23.21
CA HIS A 35 1.00 4.54 -23.28
C HIS A 35 0.98 3.13 -22.70
N SER A 36 0.13 2.93 -21.70
CA SER A 36 -0.13 1.62 -21.10
C SER A 36 -1.49 1.13 -21.58
N LEU A 37 -1.56 -0.07 -22.12
CA LEU A 37 -2.80 -0.75 -22.52
C LEU A 37 -2.87 -2.07 -21.78
N THR A 38 -3.93 -2.30 -21.02
CA THR A 38 -4.23 -3.59 -20.40
C THR A 38 -5.54 -4.11 -20.94
N GLU A 39 -5.47 -5.26 -21.60
CA GLU A 39 -6.62 -6.02 -22.09
C GLU A 39 -6.87 -7.19 -21.15
N MET A 40 -8.13 -7.42 -20.80
CA MET A 40 -8.56 -8.48 -19.89
C MET A 40 -9.73 -9.23 -20.51
N THR A 41 -9.70 -10.56 -20.40
CA THR A 41 -10.81 -11.44 -20.80
C THR A 41 -11.25 -12.27 -19.62
N PHE A 42 -12.54 -12.21 -19.32
CA PHE A 42 -13.18 -12.90 -18.20
C PHE A 42 -14.23 -13.90 -18.68
N PRO A 43 -14.41 -15.03 -17.97
CA PRO A 43 -15.61 -15.85 -18.13
C PRO A 43 -16.86 -15.06 -17.72
N ARG A 44 -17.85 -15.01 -18.59
CA ARG A 44 -19.08 -14.21 -18.40
C ARG A 44 -19.79 -14.51 -17.09
N ALA A 45 -19.94 -15.79 -16.74
CA ALA A 45 -20.65 -16.20 -15.53
C ALA A 45 -19.98 -15.68 -14.24
N GLN A 46 -18.64 -15.69 -14.19
CA GLN A 46 -17.89 -15.15 -13.07
C GLN A 46 -18.06 -13.62 -13.00
N PHE A 47 -17.97 -12.96 -14.14
CA PHE A 47 -18.09 -11.51 -14.22
C PHE A 47 -19.50 -11.03 -13.83
N GLU A 48 -20.56 -11.69 -14.33
CA GLU A 48 -21.93 -11.38 -13.92
C GLU A 48 -22.17 -11.60 -12.42
N SER A 49 -21.59 -12.66 -11.84
CA SER A 49 -21.66 -12.89 -10.39
C SER A 49 -21.01 -11.75 -9.60
N GLN A 50 -19.92 -11.18 -10.10
CA GLN A 50 -19.23 -10.07 -9.45
C GLN A 50 -20.01 -8.76 -9.59
N VAL A 51 -20.57 -8.48 -10.78
CA VAL A 51 -21.46 -7.32 -10.97
C VAL A 51 -22.65 -7.40 -10.02
N ARG A 52 -23.25 -8.58 -9.83
CA ARG A 52 -24.34 -8.77 -8.84
C ARG A 52 -23.88 -8.55 -7.40
N GLN A 53 -22.70 -9.04 -7.03
CA GLN A 53 -22.13 -8.78 -5.70
C GLN A 53 -21.86 -7.29 -5.49
N MET A 54 -21.44 -6.57 -6.53
CA MET A 54 -21.26 -5.12 -6.49
C MET A 54 -22.60 -4.39 -6.34
N ASP A 55 -23.62 -4.81 -7.10
CA ASP A 55 -24.97 -4.25 -7.01
C ASP A 55 -25.55 -4.46 -5.59
N MET A 56 -25.39 -5.65 -5.00
CA MET A 56 -25.80 -5.94 -3.62
C MET A 56 -25.06 -5.10 -2.57
N LEU A 57 -23.81 -4.72 -2.81
CA LEU A 57 -23.05 -3.84 -1.90
C LEU A 57 -23.43 -2.37 -2.08
N ASP A 58 -24.02 -2.02 -3.22
CA ASP A 58 -24.56 -0.70 -3.53
C ASP A 58 -26.05 -0.57 -3.16
N GLU A 59 -26.75 -1.68 -2.90
CA GLU A 59 -28.13 -1.72 -2.41
C GLU A 59 -28.19 -1.36 -0.92
N PRO A 60 -29.02 -0.38 -0.51
CA PRO A 60 -29.28 -0.14 0.90
C PRO A 60 -30.01 -1.35 1.50
N ASP A 61 -29.54 -1.84 2.66
CA ASP A 61 -30.34 -2.73 3.52
C ASP A 61 -31.60 -1.94 3.93
N GLU A 62 -32.73 -2.18 3.25
CA GLU A 62 -33.99 -1.46 3.51
C GLU A 62 -34.80 -2.06 4.66
N ASP A 63 -34.39 -3.18 5.27
CA ASP A 63 -35.26 -3.92 6.20
C ASP A 63 -34.66 -4.13 7.61
N GLU A 64 -34.37 -3.06 8.34
CA GLU A 64 -34.32 -3.10 9.81
C GLU A 64 -34.87 -1.79 10.37
N ASP A 65 -36.20 -1.66 10.43
CA ASP A 65 -36.97 -0.94 11.45
C ASP A 65 -38.47 -0.88 11.05
N GLU A 66 -39.12 -2.03 10.91
CA GLU A 66 -40.57 -2.11 11.16
C GLU A 66 -40.86 -3.27 12.12
N ASP A 67 -41.68 -2.93 13.10
CA ASP A 67 -41.96 -3.67 14.33
C ASP A 67 -42.28 -5.15 14.14
N VAL A 68 -41.71 -5.93 15.05
CA VAL A 68 -42.10 -7.30 15.36
C VAL A 68 -43.58 -7.33 15.70
N ASP A 69 -44.44 -7.79 14.78
CA ASP A 69 -45.63 -8.54 15.17
C ASP A 69 -46.15 -9.51 14.07
N ALA A 70 -46.11 -10.78 14.45
CA ALA A 70 -46.97 -11.90 14.04
C ALA A 70 -46.95 -12.47 12.60
N LYS A 71 -46.32 -13.66 12.51
CA LYS A 71 -46.71 -14.84 11.72
C LYS A 71 -46.78 -14.71 10.19
N THR A 72 -45.72 -15.16 9.52
CA THR A 72 -45.84 -16.28 8.56
C THR A 72 -44.47 -16.92 8.29
N THR A 73 -44.33 -18.20 8.64
CA THR A 73 -43.23 -19.08 8.21
C THR A 73 -43.14 -19.15 6.68
N PRO A 74 -41.95 -19.04 6.06
CA PRO A 74 -41.81 -19.22 4.63
C PRO A 74 -41.96 -20.71 4.28
N THR A 75 -42.90 -21.00 3.38
CA THR A 75 -43.07 -22.34 2.80
C THR A 75 -42.01 -22.51 1.70
N PRO A 76 -41.27 -23.64 1.64
CA PRO A 76 -40.30 -23.87 0.60
C PRO A 76 -41.00 -23.99 -0.77
N PRO A 77 -40.41 -23.49 -1.87
CA PRO A 77 -41.03 -23.56 -3.19
C PRO A 77 -41.15 -25.01 -3.63
N ALA A 78 -42.37 -25.39 -4.02
CA ALA A 78 -42.70 -26.70 -4.54
C ALA A 78 -41.87 -27.05 -5.79
N GLU A 79 -41.36 -28.28 -5.82
CA GLU A 79 -40.75 -28.92 -6.97
C GLU A 79 -41.66 -28.81 -8.20
N ALA A 80 -41.31 -27.90 -9.11
CA ALA A 80 -41.90 -27.87 -10.44
C ALA A 80 -41.22 -28.98 -11.28
N THR A 81 -41.95 -30.08 -11.42
CA THR A 81 -41.72 -31.18 -12.36
C THR A 81 -41.10 -30.74 -13.67
N ARG A 82 -39.91 -31.32 -13.94
CA ARG A 82 -39.17 -31.32 -15.20
C ARG A 82 -40.09 -31.86 -16.32
N LYS A 83 -40.62 -30.97 -17.16
CA LYS A 83 -41.10 -31.35 -18.50
C LYS A 83 -39.99 -31.10 -19.50
N GLU A 84 -39.46 -32.18 -20.05
CA GLU A 84 -38.61 -32.17 -21.24
C GLU A 84 -39.34 -31.45 -22.37
N GLY A 85 -38.92 -30.21 -22.64
CA GLY A 85 -39.35 -29.40 -23.77
C GLY A 85 -38.12 -28.92 -24.51
N LYS A 86 -38.06 -29.31 -25.79
CA LYS A 86 -37.21 -28.83 -26.90
C LYS A 86 -36.57 -27.44 -26.66
N PRO A 87 -35.28 -27.21 -27.01
CA PRO A 87 -34.61 -25.94 -26.77
C PRO A 87 -35.40 -24.82 -27.46
N ALA A 88 -35.96 -23.92 -26.66
CA ALA A 88 -36.53 -22.68 -27.17
C ALA A 88 -35.35 -21.86 -27.69
N GLU A 89 -35.34 -21.64 -29.01
CA GLU A 89 -34.51 -20.63 -29.66
C GLU A 89 -34.81 -19.29 -28.98
N THR A 90 -33.91 -18.86 -28.10
CA THR A 90 -33.88 -17.49 -27.61
C THR A 90 -33.72 -16.60 -28.85
N LYS A 91 -34.73 -15.79 -29.16
CA LYS A 91 -34.65 -14.83 -30.27
C LYS A 91 -33.39 -13.98 -30.06
N ALA A 92 -32.58 -13.83 -31.10
CA ALA A 92 -31.31 -13.09 -31.05
C ALA A 92 -31.48 -11.67 -30.48
N ASP A 93 -32.66 -11.08 -30.67
CA ASP A 93 -33.02 -9.75 -30.20
C ASP A 93 -33.08 -9.65 -28.66
N ASP A 94 -33.52 -10.71 -27.96
CA ASP A 94 -33.62 -10.74 -26.49
C ASP A 94 -32.25 -10.96 -25.82
N ALA A 95 -31.35 -11.68 -26.49
CA ALA A 95 -29.99 -11.88 -26.04
C ALA A 95 -29.13 -10.62 -26.23
N ALA A 96 -29.27 -9.95 -27.38
CA ALA A 96 -28.59 -8.69 -27.67
C ALA A 96 -29.02 -7.57 -26.70
N ALA A 97 -30.29 -7.51 -26.33
CA ALA A 97 -30.79 -6.55 -25.34
C ALA A 97 -30.19 -6.77 -23.95
N LYS A 98 -30.07 -8.04 -23.50
CA LYS A 98 -29.42 -8.38 -22.22
C LYS A 98 -27.92 -8.13 -22.22
N ASP A 99 -27.24 -8.37 -23.34
CA ASP A 99 -25.82 -8.09 -23.49
C ASP A 99 -25.55 -6.59 -23.47
N ALA A 100 -26.40 -5.79 -24.12
CA ALA A 100 -26.35 -4.34 -24.09
C ALA A 100 -26.66 -3.75 -22.70
N GLU A 101 -27.60 -4.33 -21.96
CA GLU A 101 -27.87 -3.95 -20.57
C GLU A 101 -26.66 -4.23 -19.67
N LEU A 102 -26.05 -5.42 -19.80
CA LEU A 102 -24.86 -5.78 -19.06
C LEU A 102 -23.69 -4.85 -19.43
N GLU A 103 -23.47 -4.56 -20.70
CA GLU A 103 -22.44 -3.61 -21.14
C GLU A 103 -22.65 -2.22 -20.54
N ALA A 104 -23.89 -1.70 -20.56
CA ALA A 104 -24.24 -0.41 -19.98
C ALA A 104 -24.02 -0.38 -18.45
N ARG A 105 -24.40 -1.45 -17.74
CA ARG A 105 -24.12 -1.60 -16.30
C ARG A 105 -22.63 -1.58 -16.01
N ILE A 106 -21.82 -2.27 -16.82
CA ILE A 106 -20.36 -2.33 -16.64
C ILE A 106 -19.72 -0.97 -16.88
N ARG A 107 -20.14 -0.27 -17.95
CA ARG A 107 -19.65 1.09 -18.23
C ARG A 107 -19.99 2.03 -17.08
N LYS A 108 -21.23 2.00 -16.59
CA LYS A 108 -21.67 2.80 -15.44
C LYS A 108 -20.88 2.47 -14.17
N ALA A 109 -20.63 1.19 -13.90
CA ALA A 109 -19.81 0.76 -12.76
C ALA A 109 -18.37 1.24 -12.90
N PHE A 110 -17.78 1.15 -14.10
CA PHE A 110 -16.43 1.65 -14.38
C PHE A 110 -16.34 3.18 -14.18
N GLU A 111 -17.30 3.95 -14.70
CA GLU A 111 -17.35 5.41 -14.58
C GLU A 111 -17.57 5.86 -13.12
N LYS A 112 -18.56 5.28 -12.42
CA LYS A 112 -18.82 5.55 -10.99
C LYS A 112 -17.56 5.27 -10.17
N ARG A 113 -16.82 4.22 -10.51
CA ARG A 113 -15.65 3.77 -9.77
C ARG A 113 -14.37 4.52 -10.15
N LEU A 114 -14.23 5.02 -11.38
CA LEU A 114 -13.18 5.95 -11.80
C LEU A 114 -13.36 7.33 -11.13
N ALA A 115 -14.61 7.73 -10.89
CA ALA A 115 -14.92 8.91 -10.08
C ALA A 115 -14.62 8.71 -8.58
N PHE A 116 -14.81 7.48 -8.07
CA PHE A 116 -14.67 7.15 -6.64
C PHE A 116 -13.25 6.71 -6.22
N LEU A 117 -12.49 6.05 -7.11
CA LEU A 117 -11.19 5.44 -6.79
C LEU A 117 -10.03 6.29 -7.30
N GLN A 118 -9.42 7.01 -6.37
CA GLN A 118 -8.37 8.00 -6.60
C GLN A 118 -7.02 7.41 -7.04
N ASN A 119 -6.82 6.09 -6.89
CA ASN A 119 -5.61 5.42 -7.36
C ASN A 119 -5.63 5.15 -8.87
N ILE A 120 -6.76 5.33 -9.56
CA ILE A 120 -6.81 5.20 -11.01
C ILE A 120 -6.37 6.54 -11.62
N PRO A 121 -5.38 6.56 -12.54
CA PRO A 121 -4.97 7.79 -13.21
C PRO A 121 -6.14 8.44 -13.95
N GLU A 122 -6.26 9.76 -13.92
CA GLU A 122 -7.33 10.48 -14.63
C GLU A 122 -7.27 10.28 -16.15
N GLN A 123 -6.10 9.89 -16.64
CA GLN A 123 -5.81 9.55 -18.01
C GLN A 123 -6.29 8.14 -18.38
N ALA A 124 -6.80 7.35 -17.43
CA ALA A 124 -7.32 6.03 -17.69
C ALA A 124 -8.63 6.08 -18.48
N ARG A 125 -8.71 5.31 -19.56
CA ARG A 125 -9.88 5.22 -20.44
C ARG A 125 -10.26 3.76 -20.63
N LEU A 126 -11.56 3.47 -20.64
CA LEU A 126 -12.08 2.19 -21.12
C LEU A 126 -12.23 2.28 -22.64
N GLU A 127 -11.29 1.70 -23.38
CA GLU A 127 -11.22 1.76 -24.86
C GLU A 127 -12.23 0.82 -25.50
N LYS A 128 -12.30 -0.42 -25.00
CA LYS A 128 -13.16 -1.47 -25.53
C LYS A 128 -13.84 -2.20 -24.39
N LEU A 129 -15.12 -2.47 -24.59
CA LEU A 129 -15.88 -3.42 -23.80
C LEU A 129 -16.70 -4.24 -24.78
N SER A 130 -16.56 -5.56 -24.74
CA SER A 130 -17.38 -6.45 -25.56
C SER A 130 -17.80 -7.65 -24.75
N VAL A 131 -19.11 -7.88 -24.71
CA VAL A 131 -19.74 -9.03 -24.06
C VAL A 131 -20.11 -10.04 -25.14
N THR A 132 -19.70 -11.28 -24.96
CA THR A 132 -20.17 -12.42 -25.77
C THR A 132 -20.98 -13.36 -24.89
N LYS A 133 -21.47 -14.47 -25.45
CA LYS A 133 -22.19 -15.50 -24.67
C LYS A 133 -21.33 -16.11 -23.56
N GLU A 134 -20.01 -16.18 -23.74
CA GLU A 134 -19.12 -16.92 -22.84
C GLU A 134 -18.10 -16.03 -22.14
N THR A 135 -17.79 -14.85 -22.70
CA THR A 135 -16.71 -13.99 -22.21
C THR A 135 -17.07 -12.52 -22.17
N VAL A 136 -16.41 -11.79 -21.28
CA VAL A 136 -16.39 -10.33 -21.23
C VAL A 136 -14.95 -9.89 -21.50
N GLN A 137 -14.74 -9.07 -22.53
CA GLN A 137 -13.44 -8.47 -22.83
C GLN A 137 -13.49 -6.99 -22.52
N ALA A 138 -12.49 -6.50 -21.79
CA ALA A 138 -12.32 -5.09 -21.48
C ALA A 138 -10.88 -4.66 -21.79
N SER A 139 -10.70 -3.47 -22.35
CA SER A 139 -9.37 -2.87 -22.54
C SER A 139 -9.32 -1.49 -21.91
N VAL A 140 -8.33 -1.30 -21.03
CA VAL A 140 -8.08 -0.03 -20.33
C VAL A 140 -6.77 0.54 -20.83
N SER A 141 -6.80 1.77 -21.34
CA SER A 141 -5.60 2.52 -21.73
C SER A 141 -5.31 3.61 -20.70
N ILE A 142 -4.04 3.99 -20.59
CA ILE A 142 -3.58 5.14 -19.81
C ILE A 142 -2.48 5.84 -20.61
N GLU A 143 -2.64 7.14 -20.82
CA GLU A 143 -1.63 7.98 -21.46
C GLU A 143 -0.85 8.78 -20.42
N TYR A 144 0.47 8.69 -20.49
CA TYR A 144 1.39 9.44 -19.64
C TYR A 144 2.16 10.44 -20.50
N PRO A 145 2.13 11.75 -20.17
CA PRO A 145 2.92 12.77 -20.85
C PRO A 145 4.44 12.52 -20.85
N SER A 146 4.95 11.78 -19.86
CA SER A 146 6.39 11.51 -19.72
C SER A 146 6.68 10.16 -19.05
N LEU A 147 7.88 9.61 -19.27
CA LEU A 147 8.43 8.45 -18.54
C LEU A 147 8.39 8.64 -17.03
N ASP A 148 8.73 9.85 -16.62
CA ASP A 148 8.69 10.32 -15.25
C ASP A 148 7.31 10.10 -14.62
N GLU A 149 6.25 10.62 -15.26
CA GLU A 149 4.87 10.47 -14.76
C GLU A 149 4.46 8.99 -14.70
N MET A 150 4.76 8.20 -15.73
CA MET A 150 4.47 6.77 -15.76
C MET A 150 5.15 6.02 -14.61
N LEU A 151 6.45 6.25 -14.37
CA LEU A 151 7.22 5.55 -13.34
C LEU A 151 6.94 6.05 -11.91
N SER A 152 6.30 7.20 -11.75
CA SER A 152 5.81 7.68 -10.44
C SER A 152 4.39 7.24 -10.13
N ASP A 153 3.66 6.72 -11.11
CA ASP A 153 2.30 6.27 -10.91
C ASP A 153 2.26 4.88 -10.26
N SER A 154 1.78 4.85 -9.02
CA SER A 154 1.66 3.60 -8.28
C SER A 154 0.72 2.58 -8.93
N PHE A 155 -0.29 3.03 -9.67
CA PHE A 155 -1.21 2.14 -10.35
C PHE A 155 -0.52 1.40 -11.50
N PHE A 156 0.30 2.13 -12.27
CA PHE A 156 1.14 1.53 -13.31
C PHE A 156 2.07 0.45 -12.75
N LEU A 157 2.75 0.74 -11.64
CA LEU A 157 3.69 -0.18 -10.98
C LEU A 157 2.98 -1.40 -10.39
N GLU A 158 1.83 -1.20 -9.74
CA GLU A 158 0.99 -2.30 -9.22
C GLU A 158 0.49 -3.20 -10.34
N GLN A 159 0.10 -2.62 -11.49
CA GLN A 159 -0.35 -3.38 -12.64
C GLN A 159 0.78 -4.19 -13.28
N ASN A 160 1.94 -3.60 -13.51
CA ASN A 160 2.97 -4.20 -14.38
C ASN A 160 4.08 -4.95 -13.63
N GLY A 161 3.75 -5.44 -12.43
CA GLY A 161 4.67 -6.15 -11.55
C GLY A 161 5.40 -5.18 -10.64
N GLN A 162 5.24 -5.38 -9.33
CA GLN A 162 5.80 -4.56 -8.25
C GLN A 162 7.34 -4.67 -8.18
N CYS A 163 8.05 -4.30 -9.23
CA CYS A 163 9.50 -4.29 -9.27
C CYS A 163 9.97 -2.86 -9.57
N PRO A 164 11.02 -2.35 -8.89
CA PRO A 164 11.65 -1.11 -9.30
C PRO A 164 12.09 -1.11 -10.77
N TRP A 165 11.67 -0.09 -11.51
CA TRP A 165 12.07 0.21 -12.87
C TRP A 165 13.15 1.29 -12.88
N ARG A 166 14.16 1.12 -13.74
CA ARG A 166 15.18 2.13 -14.03
C ARG A 166 15.38 2.22 -15.54
N ILE A 167 15.30 3.43 -16.07
CA ILE A 167 15.49 3.74 -17.49
C ILE A 167 16.64 4.74 -17.60
N GLU A 168 17.72 4.33 -18.25
CA GLU A 168 18.96 5.10 -18.34
C GLU A 168 19.65 4.95 -19.70
N LYS A 169 20.72 5.71 -19.91
CA LYS A 169 21.67 5.46 -21.00
C LYS A 169 22.77 4.52 -20.49
N ASP A 170 23.08 3.47 -21.25
CA ASP A 170 24.27 2.66 -20.99
C ASP A 170 25.57 3.41 -21.36
N GLU A 171 26.71 2.78 -21.10
CA GLU A 171 28.04 3.36 -21.40
C GLU A 171 28.25 3.64 -22.89
N GLN A 172 27.49 2.97 -23.76
CA GLN A 172 27.51 3.13 -25.22
C GLN A 172 26.44 4.13 -25.71
N GLY A 173 25.75 4.81 -24.79
CA GLY A 173 24.71 5.80 -25.11
C GLY A 173 23.41 5.18 -25.63
N ARG A 174 23.15 3.90 -25.38
CA ARG A 174 21.92 3.18 -25.77
C ARG A 174 20.92 3.22 -24.64
N LEU A 175 19.65 3.02 -24.95
CA LEU A 175 18.59 2.95 -23.95
C LEU A 175 18.70 1.63 -23.18
N LYS A 176 18.77 1.71 -21.86
CA LYS A 176 18.76 0.55 -20.95
C LYS A 176 17.57 0.64 -20.02
N VAL A 177 16.74 -0.39 -20.03
CA VAL A 177 15.60 -0.57 -19.12
C VAL A 177 15.90 -1.74 -18.19
N SER A 178 15.84 -1.51 -16.88
CA SER A 178 16.14 -2.50 -15.85
C SER A 178 14.95 -2.63 -14.90
N LEU A 179 14.50 -3.85 -14.65
CA LEU A 179 13.48 -4.17 -13.65
C LEU A 179 14.10 -5.12 -12.62
N THR A 180 14.07 -4.74 -11.35
CA THR A 180 14.73 -5.50 -10.28
C THR A 180 13.69 -6.15 -9.37
N PRO A 181 13.60 -7.49 -9.28
CA PRO A 181 12.69 -8.14 -8.35
C PRO A 181 13.03 -7.83 -6.89
N GLY A 182 12.00 -7.66 -6.05
CA GLY A 182 12.17 -7.55 -4.60
C GLY A 182 12.68 -8.85 -3.95
N GLU A 183 13.25 -8.75 -2.75
CA GLU A 183 13.83 -9.91 -2.05
C GLU A 183 12.81 -10.99 -1.68
N ALA A 184 11.56 -10.61 -1.39
CA ALA A 184 10.49 -11.55 -1.05
C ALA A 184 10.26 -12.57 -2.18
N ALA A 185 10.26 -12.12 -3.44
CA ALA A 185 10.09 -13.00 -4.60
C ALA A 185 11.20 -14.08 -4.74
N LYS A 186 12.34 -13.90 -4.06
CA LYS A 186 13.45 -14.85 -4.08
C LYS A 186 13.30 -16.03 -3.11
N ARG A 187 12.37 -15.97 -2.14
CA ARG A 187 12.19 -17.00 -1.11
C ARG A 187 11.53 -18.27 -1.68
N GLN A 188 12.08 -19.44 -1.35
CA GLN A 188 11.67 -20.72 -1.96
C GLN A 188 10.25 -21.19 -1.59
N GLY A 189 9.79 -20.92 -0.36
CA GLY A 189 8.42 -21.26 0.08
C GLY A 189 7.33 -20.47 -0.67
N GLU A 190 7.50 -19.15 -0.73
CA GLU A 190 6.58 -18.23 -1.44
C GLU A 190 6.49 -18.55 -2.96
N ARG A 191 7.56 -19.12 -3.54
CA ARG A 191 7.60 -19.55 -4.95
C ARG A 191 6.69 -20.74 -5.25
N ALA A 192 6.66 -21.76 -4.39
CA ALA A 192 5.84 -22.96 -4.61
C ALA A 192 4.34 -22.64 -4.47
N GLU A 193 3.99 -21.81 -3.50
CA GLU A 193 2.62 -21.31 -3.30
C GLU A 193 2.15 -20.48 -4.48
N MET A 194 3.00 -19.57 -4.98
CA MET A 194 2.67 -18.76 -6.15
C MET A 194 2.45 -19.61 -7.41
N VAL A 195 3.31 -20.59 -7.68
CA VAL A 195 3.13 -21.52 -8.82
C VAL A 195 1.83 -22.31 -8.68
N ASN A 196 1.53 -22.84 -7.50
CA ASN A 196 0.27 -23.56 -7.26
C ASN A 196 -0.95 -22.66 -7.47
N TYR A 197 -0.91 -21.42 -6.97
CA TYR A 197 -1.96 -20.44 -7.17
C TYR A 197 -2.19 -20.13 -8.65
N LEU A 198 -1.13 -19.87 -9.42
CA LEU A 198 -1.22 -19.60 -10.85
C LEU A 198 -1.86 -20.77 -11.62
N MET A 199 -1.42 -22.01 -11.32
CA MET A 199 -1.92 -23.21 -11.98
C MET A 199 -3.37 -23.53 -11.61
N GLN A 200 -3.75 -23.43 -10.34
CA GLN A 200 -5.13 -23.64 -9.88
C GLN A 200 -6.12 -22.71 -10.59
N ASN A 201 -5.68 -21.49 -10.88
CA ASN A 201 -6.48 -20.45 -11.55
C ASN A 201 -6.30 -20.42 -13.08
N LYS A 202 -5.51 -21.34 -13.66
CA LYS A 202 -5.24 -21.43 -15.11
C LYS A 202 -4.94 -20.07 -15.75
N MET A 203 -4.19 -19.24 -15.05
CA MET A 203 -3.96 -17.86 -15.45
C MET A 203 -3.21 -17.77 -16.78
N LYS A 204 -3.61 -16.83 -17.62
CA LYS A 204 -2.87 -16.50 -18.85
C LYS A 204 -2.47 -15.04 -18.82
N MET A 205 -1.19 -14.77 -19.04
CA MET A 205 -0.67 -13.40 -18.98
C MET A 205 0.31 -13.12 -20.11
N ALA A 206 0.22 -11.95 -20.70
CA ALA A 206 1.25 -11.39 -21.55
C ALA A 206 1.67 -10.02 -21.05
N PHE A 207 2.97 -9.74 -21.13
CA PHE A 207 3.52 -8.41 -20.94
C PHE A 207 4.41 -8.08 -22.14
N LEU A 208 4.15 -6.95 -22.79
CA LEU A 208 4.92 -6.46 -23.93
C LEU A 208 5.40 -5.02 -23.64
N LEU A 209 6.69 -4.78 -23.84
CA LEU A 209 7.34 -3.49 -23.78
C LEU A 209 7.79 -3.08 -25.19
N LYS A 210 7.16 -2.04 -25.72
CA LYS A 210 7.51 -1.43 -27.00
C LYS A 210 8.35 -0.18 -26.76
N LEU A 211 9.59 -0.22 -27.23
CA LEU A 211 10.60 0.82 -27.09
C LEU A 211 10.62 1.74 -28.32
N PRO A 212 11.17 2.97 -28.18
CA PRO A 212 11.24 3.92 -29.29
C PRO A 212 12.21 3.49 -30.39
N GLY A 213 13.24 2.71 -30.04
CA GLY A 213 14.22 2.15 -30.97
C GLY A 213 14.22 0.62 -30.98
N LYS A 214 15.02 0.04 -31.88
CA LYS A 214 15.13 -1.41 -32.01
C LYS A 214 15.76 -2.02 -30.75
N VAL A 215 15.20 -3.14 -30.29
CA VAL A 215 15.77 -3.93 -29.18
C VAL A 215 17.04 -4.62 -29.66
N ILE A 216 18.15 -4.37 -28.96
CA ILE A 216 19.47 -4.95 -29.23
C ILE A 216 19.64 -6.22 -28.42
N SER A 217 19.25 -6.19 -27.15
CA SER A 217 19.26 -7.36 -26.27
C SER A 217 18.13 -7.27 -25.25
N SER A 218 17.63 -8.44 -24.84
CA SER A 218 16.64 -8.56 -23.78
C SER A 218 16.84 -9.87 -23.05
N THR A 219 16.62 -9.83 -21.74
CA THR A 219 16.51 -11.01 -20.88
C THR A 219 15.14 -11.67 -20.97
N LEU A 220 14.15 -11.00 -21.57
CA LEU A 220 12.81 -11.52 -21.78
C LEU A 220 12.75 -12.45 -23.01
N PRO A 221 11.89 -13.48 -22.98
CA PRO A 221 11.88 -14.54 -23.99
C PRO A 221 11.37 -14.09 -25.37
N ASP A 222 10.41 -13.15 -25.43
CA ASP A 222 9.76 -12.76 -26.68
C ASP A 222 10.29 -11.41 -27.16
N THR A 223 11.33 -11.39 -28.01
CA THR A 223 11.88 -10.15 -28.59
C THR A 223 11.68 -10.12 -30.10
N LYS A 224 11.08 -9.03 -30.61
CA LYS A 224 10.96 -8.76 -32.05
C LYS A 224 10.98 -7.25 -32.32
N ASP A 225 11.90 -6.82 -33.19
CA ASP A 225 12.05 -5.43 -33.62
C ASP A 225 12.22 -4.47 -32.43
N ALA A 226 11.27 -3.56 -32.23
CA ALA A 226 11.24 -2.60 -31.12
C ALA A 226 10.45 -3.11 -29.90
N THR A 227 9.98 -4.36 -29.91
CA THR A 227 9.13 -4.92 -28.84
C THR A 227 9.83 -6.10 -28.17
N THR A 228 9.77 -6.14 -26.84
CA THR A 228 10.21 -7.29 -26.04
C THR A 228 9.17 -7.64 -24.98
N GLY A 229 9.10 -8.87 -24.50
CA GLY A 229 8.07 -9.27 -23.55
C GLY A 229 8.10 -10.74 -23.17
N TYR A 230 7.05 -11.15 -22.47
CA TYR A 230 6.78 -12.56 -22.20
C TYR A 230 5.30 -12.85 -22.41
N ARG A 231 5.03 -14.11 -22.72
CA ARG A 231 3.69 -14.71 -22.69
C ARG A 231 3.75 -15.96 -21.83
N PHE A 232 2.73 -16.13 -21.00
CA PHE A 232 2.65 -17.18 -20.02
C PHE A 232 1.24 -17.78 -20.02
N ASP A 233 1.18 -19.10 -19.94
CA ASP A 233 -0.04 -19.88 -19.76
C ASP A 233 0.16 -20.88 -18.60
N ALA A 234 -0.53 -20.66 -17.49
CA ALA A 234 -0.46 -21.48 -16.28
C ALA A 234 -1.22 -22.80 -16.39
N SER A 235 -1.87 -23.08 -17.52
CA SER A 235 -2.50 -24.38 -17.74
C SER A 235 -1.47 -25.51 -17.81
N ALA A 236 -0.19 -25.19 -18.04
CA ALA A 236 0.93 -26.12 -17.98
C ALA A 236 1.96 -25.72 -16.90
N LYS A 237 2.51 -26.72 -16.22
CA LYS A 237 3.51 -26.53 -15.16
C LYS A 237 4.76 -25.78 -15.65
N ASP A 238 5.26 -26.15 -16.83
CA ASP A 238 6.43 -25.51 -17.45
C ASP A 238 6.22 -24.01 -17.67
N GLY A 239 4.98 -23.61 -17.99
CA GLY A 239 4.60 -22.20 -18.11
C GLY A 239 4.75 -21.47 -16.77
N ALA A 240 4.27 -22.07 -15.68
CA ALA A 240 4.26 -21.43 -14.37
C ALA A 240 5.68 -21.26 -13.82
N GLU A 241 6.54 -22.25 -14.05
CA GLU A 241 7.96 -22.16 -13.71
C GLU A 241 8.72 -21.14 -14.56
N ALA A 242 8.39 -21.00 -15.85
CA ALA A 242 8.96 -19.96 -16.71
C ALA A 242 8.55 -18.54 -16.28
N TYR A 243 7.30 -18.34 -15.86
CA TYR A 243 6.86 -17.09 -15.26
C TYR A 243 7.65 -16.77 -13.99
N LEU A 244 7.77 -17.75 -13.09
CA LEU A 244 8.54 -17.60 -11.85
C LEU A 244 9.98 -17.16 -12.16
N LYS A 245 10.64 -17.77 -13.13
CA LYS A 245 12.00 -17.39 -13.54
C LYS A 245 12.07 -15.94 -14.03
N THR A 246 11.04 -15.46 -14.72
CA THR A 246 10.98 -14.08 -15.23
C THR A 246 10.79 -13.06 -14.11
N VAL A 247 9.96 -13.37 -13.11
CA VAL A 247 9.68 -12.43 -12.00
C VAL A 247 10.67 -12.50 -10.84
N THR A 248 11.59 -13.47 -10.83
CA THR A 248 12.58 -13.66 -9.75
C THR A 248 14.00 -13.27 -10.11
N ASN A 249 14.27 -13.04 -11.40
CA ASN A 249 15.57 -12.58 -11.89
C ASN A 249 15.49 -11.12 -12.37
N PRO A 250 16.57 -10.34 -12.23
CA PRO A 250 16.64 -9.01 -12.83
C PRO A 250 16.39 -9.07 -14.34
N ILE A 251 15.48 -8.23 -14.82
CA ILE A 251 15.21 -8.08 -16.23
C ILE A 251 16.01 -6.87 -16.72
N VAL A 252 16.83 -7.09 -17.74
CA VAL A 252 17.54 -6.03 -18.46
C VAL A 252 17.16 -6.07 -19.94
N VAL A 253 16.86 -4.91 -20.49
CA VAL A 253 16.58 -4.68 -21.92
C VAL A 253 17.48 -3.54 -22.41
N VAL A 254 18.18 -3.75 -23.52
CA VAL A 254 18.98 -2.72 -24.18
C VAL A 254 18.42 -2.48 -25.58
N ALA A 255 18.20 -1.23 -25.95
CA ALA A 255 17.65 -0.82 -27.23
C ALA A 255 18.31 0.46 -27.76
N GLU A 256 18.12 0.74 -29.04
CA GLU A 256 18.46 2.05 -29.60
C GLU A 256 17.63 3.15 -28.93
N LEU A 257 18.19 4.37 -28.77
CA LEU A 257 17.47 5.50 -28.18
C LEU A 257 16.20 5.89 -28.96
N GLY A 258 16.17 5.66 -30.27
CA GLY A 258 14.99 5.91 -31.09
C GLY A 258 14.45 7.35 -31.03
N GLY A 259 15.32 8.34 -30.78
CA GLY A 259 14.94 9.75 -30.64
C GLY A 259 14.58 10.19 -29.22
N LEU A 260 14.51 9.26 -28.26
CA LEU A 260 14.24 9.56 -26.85
C LEU A 260 15.35 10.43 -26.25
N LYS A 261 14.96 11.57 -25.69
CA LYS A 261 15.84 12.44 -24.91
C LYS A 261 15.83 12.00 -23.45
N LEU A 262 16.98 11.56 -22.97
CA LEU A 262 17.18 11.12 -21.60
C LEU A 262 18.47 11.74 -21.08
N ASP A 263 18.35 12.85 -20.35
CA ASP A 263 19.51 13.58 -19.82
C ASP A 263 20.01 12.99 -18.50
N GLU A 264 19.07 12.48 -17.68
CA GLU A 264 19.31 11.83 -16.39
C GLU A 264 18.56 10.48 -16.37
N PRO A 265 19.03 9.48 -15.60
CA PRO A 265 18.27 8.26 -15.34
C PRO A 265 16.90 8.58 -14.73
N VAL A 266 15.86 7.89 -15.19
CA VAL A 266 14.52 7.93 -14.59
C VAL A 266 14.27 6.62 -13.87
N GLU A 267 13.93 6.71 -12.60
CA GLU A 267 13.69 5.55 -11.73
C GLU A 267 12.27 5.62 -11.17
N SER A 268 11.60 4.47 -11.06
CA SER A 268 10.34 4.39 -10.34
C SER A 268 10.56 4.60 -8.86
N SER A 269 9.57 5.18 -8.18
CA SER A 269 9.51 5.05 -6.72
C SER A 269 9.49 3.56 -6.38
N ASP A 270 10.37 3.14 -5.48
CA ASP A 270 10.43 1.74 -5.06
C ASP A 270 9.04 1.36 -4.50
N PRO A 271 8.29 0.44 -5.14
CA PRO A 271 6.96 0.05 -4.66
C PRO A 271 7.03 -0.57 -3.26
N TYR A 272 8.20 -1.11 -2.89
CA TYR A 272 8.50 -1.59 -1.54
C TYR A 272 9.03 -0.49 -0.61
N ALA A 273 9.35 0.71 -1.09
CA ALA A 273 9.64 1.85 -0.22
C ALA A 273 8.40 2.33 0.54
N ARG A 274 7.18 1.91 0.15
CA ARG A 274 5.99 1.98 1.03
C ARG A 274 6.16 1.14 2.31
N ARG A 275 7.05 0.15 2.30
CA ARG A 275 7.49 -0.64 3.46
C ARG A 275 8.85 -0.22 4.01
N LYS A 276 9.65 0.58 3.28
CA LYS A 276 10.76 1.28 3.93
C LYS A 276 10.13 2.17 4.99
N PRO A 277 10.68 2.20 6.22
CA PRO A 277 10.31 3.23 7.17
C PRO A 277 10.36 4.56 6.42
N ARG A 278 9.22 5.26 6.34
CA ARG A 278 9.18 6.65 5.85
C ARG A 278 10.40 7.33 6.44
N GLN A 279 11.25 7.89 5.58
CA GLN A 279 12.51 8.56 5.93
C GLN A 279 12.44 9.03 7.38
N ASP A 280 13.17 8.35 8.28
CA ASP A 280 12.97 8.46 9.73
C ASP A 280 12.72 9.92 10.07
N ALA A 281 11.57 10.23 10.67
CA ALA A 281 11.30 11.60 11.10
C ALA A 281 12.54 12.10 11.87
N GLY A 282 13.21 13.14 11.37
CA GLY A 282 14.46 13.62 11.96
C GLY A 282 15.73 12.84 11.61
N ALA A 283 15.79 12.09 10.50
CA ALA A 283 17.00 11.39 10.02
C ALA A 283 18.22 12.32 9.88
N ASN A 284 17.95 13.58 9.50
CA ASN A 284 18.96 14.63 9.34
C ASN A 284 19.31 15.35 10.66
N LEU A 285 18.61 15.05 11.76
CA LEU A 285 18.88 15.63 13.06
C LEU A 285 19.98 14.84 13.78
N THR A 286 20.87 15.57 14.45
CA THR A 286 21.85 14.97 15.36
C THR A 286 21.14 14.36 16.57
N VAL A 287 21.61 13.20 17.01
CA VAL A 287 21.09 12.54 18.21
C VAL A 287 21.74 13.17 19.45
N ALA A 288 20.95 13.86 20.28
CA ALA A 288 21.37 14.35 21.58
C ALA A 288 20.96 13.37 22.70
N GLU A 289 21.60 13.39 23.87
CA GLU A 289 21.08 12.66 25.03
C GLU A 289 19.80 13.34 25.55
N ALA A 290 18.81 12.53 25.94
CA ALA A 290 17.51 13.03 26.37
C ALA A 290 17.58 13.82 27.69
N GLY A 291 16.84 14.92 27.75
CA GLY A 291 16.62 15.68 29.00
C GLY A 291 15.70 14.96 30.00
N PRO A 292 15.40 15.57 31.16
CA PRO A 292 14.45 15.01 32.12
C PRO A 292 13.01 15.00 31.58
N GLY A 293 12.17 14.12 32.14
CA GLY A 293 10.71 14.10 31.89
C GLY A 293 10.21 13.00 30.97
N TRP A 294 11.09 12.24 30.34
CA TRP A 294 10.73 11.01 29.63
C TRP A 294 10.34 9.91 30.63
N THR A 295 9.27 9.18 30.33
CA THR A 295 8.86 8.02 31.13
C THR A 295 8.48 6.86 30.23
N ALA A 296 8.78 5.64 30.64
CA ALA A 296 8.36 4.42 29.96
C ALA A 296 7.57 3.54 30.92
N LYS A 297 6.56 2.82 30.41
CA LYS A 297 5.76 1.87 31.19
C LYS A 297 5.48 0.63 30.36
N ALA A 298 5.55 -0.54 30.97
CA ALA A 298 5.07 -1.76 30.33
C ALA A 298 3.53 -1.70 30.23
N CYS A 299 3.01 -2.18 29.11
CA CYS A 299 1.56 -2.22 28.81
C CYS A 299 1.06 -3.66 28.73
N THR A 300 1.75 -4.48 27.95
CA THR A 300 1.36 -5.87 27.69
C THR A 300 2.60 -6.74 27.67
N VAL A 301 2.48 -7.97 28.16
CA VAL A 301 3.52 -8.98 28.10
C VAL A 301 2.94 -10.23 27.46
N THR A 302 3.68 -10.82 26.54
CA THR A 302 3.30 -12.08 25.90
C THR A 302 4.46 -13.05 26.00
N THR A 303 4.27 -14.13 26.74
CA THR A 303 5.26 -15.19 26.89
C THR A 303 4.91 -16.32 25.93
N THR A 304 5.81 -16.63 25.01
CA THR A 304 5.64 -17.72 24.03
C THR A 304 6.53 -18.90 24.42
N THR A 305 5.92 -20.07 24.53
CA THR A 305 6.62 -21.35 24.73
C THR A 305 6.23 -22.31 23.62
N VAL A 306 7.21 -23.07 23.11
CA VAL A 306 6.99 -24.05 22.05
C VAL A 306 7.33 -25.43 22.57
N PHE A 307 6.39 -26.37 22.40
CA PHE A 307 6.58 -27.77 22.75
C PHE A 307 6.79 -28.58 21.48
N TYR A 308 7.98 -29.14 21.32
CA TYR A 308 8.29 -30.07 20.25
C TYR A 308 8.02 -31.50 20.71
N PHE A 309 7.29 -32.26 19.90
CA PHE A 309 7.30 -33.72 20.03
C PHE A 309 8.68 -34.27 19.61
N PRO A 310 9.07 -35.48 20.04
CA PRO A 310 10.35 -36.08 19.64
C PRO A 310 10.51 -36.11 18.11
N GLY A 311 11.59 -35.51 17.58
CA GLY A 311 11.84 -35.37 16.14
C GLY A 311 11.10 -34.22 15.44
N GLY A 312 10.19 -33.52 16.15
CA GLY A 312 9.37 -32.45 15.58
C GLY A 312 10.12 -31.14 15.32
N ARG A 313 11.18 -30.88 16.09
CA ARG A 313 12.04 -29.70 15.88
C ARG A 313 12.82 -29.82 14.58
N GLU A 314 13.43 -30.97 14.32
CA GLU A 314 14.14 -31.23 13.07
C GLU A 314 13.19 -31.21 11.86
N ALA A 315 11.94 -31.67 12.03
CA ALA A 315 10.93 -31.66 10.98
C ALA A 315 10.41 -30.24 10.64
N LEU A 316 10.32 -29.35 11.63
CA LEU A 316 9.81 -27.98 11.43
C LEU A 316 10.87 -27.03 10.85
N LEU A 317 12.13 -27.16 11.26
CA LEU A 317 13.20 -26.21 10.92
C LEU A 317 13.92 -26.52 9.61
N GLY A 318 13.65 -27.69 9.01
CA GLY A 318 14.36 -28.16 7.82
C GLY A 318 15.89 -28.30 8.05
N PRO A 319 16.67 -28.51 6.97
CA PRO A 319 18.12 -28.71 7.07
C PRO A 319 18.91 -27.45 7.46
N GLU A 320 18.31 -26.25 7.40
CA GLU A 320 18.97 -24.97 7.71
C GLU A 320 18.68 -24.45 9.12
N GLY A 321 17.72 -25.03 9.85
CA GLY A 321 17.59 -24.81 11.29
C GLY A 321 17.02 -23.46 11.74
N GLU A 322 16.48 -22.63 10.84
CA GLU A 322 15.97 -21.30 11.21
C GLU A 322 14.49 -21.35 11.64
N GLU A 323 14.22 -21.05 12.92
CA GLU A 323 12.87 -20.77 13.42
C GLU A 323 12.35 -19.46 12.79
N GLU A 324 11.20 -19.50 12.12
CA GLU A 324 10.48 -18.30 11.69
C GLU A 324 10.16 -17.43 12.92
N ASN A 325 10.12 -16.11 12.74
CA ASN A 325 9.97 -15.16 13.86
C ASN A 325 8.73 -15.39 14.74
N GLU A 326 7.68 -16.01 14.23
CA GLU A 326 6.45 -16.34 14.96
C GLU A 326 6.58 -17.59 15.85
N THR A 327 7.60 -18.42 15.62
CA THR A 327 7.81 -19.71 16.31
C THR A 327 8.93 -19.70 17.36
N LYS A 328 9.65 -18.58 17.54
CA LYS A 328 10.71 -18.51 18.54
C LYS A 328 10.15 -18.34 19.96
N PRO A 329 10.47 -19.23 20.91
CA PRO A 329 10.11 -19.05 22.31
C PRO A 329 10.77 -17.81 22.89
N GLY A 330 10.10 -17.13 23.82
CA GLY A 330 10.61 -15.89 24.42
C GLY A 330 9.53 -15.01 25.02
N ILE A 331 9.91 -13.77 25.35
CA ILE A 331 9.02 -12.76 25.91
C ILE A 331 8.90 -11.61 24.91
N LEU A 332 7.68 -11.18 24.63
CA LEU A 332 7.37 -9.95 23.92
C LEU A 332 6.77 -8.96 24.92
N ILE A 333 7.43 -7.83 25.14
CA ILE A 333 6.96 -6.76 26.02
C ILE A 333 6.53 -5.59 25.13
N GLN A 334 5.25 -5.23 25.17
CA GLN A 334 4.75 -3.96 24.68
C GLN A 334 4.91 -2.92 25.77
N ALA A 335 5.62 -1.84 25.48
CA ALA A 335 5.82 -0.73 26.40
C ALA A 335 5.40 0.59 25.73
N ARG A 336 5.02 1.58 26.54
CA ARG A 336 4.66 2.92 26.09
C ARG A 336 5.67 3.93 26.59
N LEU A 337 6.30 4.65 25.67
CA LEU A 337 7.13 5.81 25.96
C LEU A 337 6.26 7.06 25.96
N ASN A 338 6.36 7.89 26.99
CA ASN A 338 5.68 9.18 27.07
C ASN A 338 6.69 10.32 26.97
N ALA A 339 6.35 11.30 26.14
CA ALA A 339 7.12 12.52 25.96
C ALA A 339 7.07 13.40 27.23
N PRO A 340 8.08 14.27 27.43
CA PRO A 340 7.99 15.34 28.42
C PRO A 340 6.78 16.24 28.17
N GLN A 341 6.26 16.86 29.24
CA GLN A 341 5.12 17.77 29.14
C GLN A 341 5.36 18.87 28.09
N GLY A 342 4.35 19.11 27.25
CA GLY A 342 4.42 20.11 26.17
C GLY A 342 5.19 19.64 24.93
N ARG A 343 5.54 18.35 24.84
CA ARG A 343 6.10 17.75 23.63
C ARG A 343 5.22 16.60 23.15
N PHE A 344 5.30 16.35 21.85
CA PHE A 344 4.61 15.27 21.16
C PHE A 344 5.64 14.35 20.49
N LEU A 345 5.38 13.05 20.51
CA LEU A 345 6.17 12.04 19.82
C LEU A 345 5.78 11.97 18.35
N GLN A 346 6.80 12.06 17.49
CA GLN A 346 6.68 11.83 16.07
C GLN A 346 7.08 10.40 15.70
N SER A 347 8.17 9.88 16.28
CA SER A 347 8.62 8.51 16.07
C SER A 347 9.50 7.99 17.21
N ILE A 348 9.62 6.65 17.28
CA ILE A 348 10.56 5.91 18.13
C ILE A 348 11.31 4.94 17.22
N ALA A 349 12.63 4.84 17.37
CA ALA A 349 13.50 3.95 16.61
C ALA A 349 14.63 3.40 17.48
N LYS A 350 15.32 2.37 16.97
CA LYS A 350 16.53 1.78 17.58
C LYS A 350 16.42 1.47 19.07
N ALA A 351 15.28 0.89 19.47
CA ALA A 351 15.14 0.39 20.83
C ALA A 351 16.11 -0.78 21.05
N LYS A 352 16.95 -0.66 22.07
CA LYS A 352 17.97 -1.64 22.45
C LYS A 352 17.87 -1.91 23.94
N VAL A 353 17.75 -3.18 24.29
CA VAL A 353 17.82 -3.61 25.70
C VAL A 353 19.29 -3.74 26.07
N THR A 354 19.70 -3.07 27.15
CA THR A 354 21.06 -3.14 27.69
C THR A 354 21.17 -4.09 28.86
N LYS A 355 20.06 -4.32 29.57
CA LYS A 355 20.00 -5.18 30.74
C LYS A 355 18.59 -5.74 30.93
N ALA A 356 18.47 -7.02 31.25
CA ALA A 356 17.22 -7.66 31.64
C ALA A 356 17.49 -8.72 32.74
N GLU A 357 16.77 -8.62 33.85
CA GLU A 357 16.87 -9.52 35.01
C GLU A 357 15.48 -9.99 35.44
N ASP A 358 15.36 -11.26 35.83
CA ASP A 358 14.12 -11.81 36.41
C ASP A 358 13.99 -11.47 37.92
N ASP A 359 12.85 -11.86 38.51
CA ASP A 359 12.53 -11.71 39.95
C ASP A 359 13.53 -12.37 40.90
N LYS A 360 14.43 -13.21 40.39
CA LYS A 360 15.49 -13.90 41.15
C LYS A 360 16.88 -13.34 40.85
N GLY A 361 16.96 -12.22 40.11
CA GLY A 361 18.21 -11.57 39.72
C GLY A 361 19.01 -12.34 38.67
N ARG A 362 18.40 -13.30 37.97
CA ARG A 362 19.07 -14.05 36.90
C ARG A 362 18.97 -13.25 35.59
N PRO A 363 20.04 -13.17 34.80
CA PRO A 363 20.01 -12.47 33.52
C PRO A 363 19.08 -13.21 32.53
N ILE A 364 18.27 -12.45 31.80
CA ILE A 364 17.46 -12.96 30.68
C ILE A 364 18.28 -12.77 29.41
N GLU A 365 18.43 -13.82 28.62
CA GLU A 365 19.15 -13.73 27.35
C GLU A 365 18.51 -12.68 26.46
N LEU A 366 19.34 -11.76 25.97
CA LEU A 366 18.96 -10.91 24.87
C LEU A 366 19.00 -11.81 23.64
N THR A 367 17.90 -11.90 22.88
CA THR A 367 18.01 -12.36 21.49
C THR A 367 19.11 -11.51 20.89
N ARG A 368 20.23 -12.14 20.50
CA ARG A 368 21.35 -11.56 19.78
C ARG A 368 21.62 -12.47 18.59
N LYS A 369 21.23 -12.08 17.38
CA LYS A 369 21.80 -12.70 16.17
C LYS A 369 23.25 -12.22 16.05
N GLU A 370 24.18 -12.94 16.67
CA GLU A 370 25.56 -12.97 16.18
C GLU A 370 25.53 -13.59 14.77
N ARG A 371 25.34 -12.76 13.74
CA ARG A 371 25.80 -13.14 12.41
C ARG A 371 27.32 -13.23 12.50
N LYS A 372 27.86 -14.45 12.48
CA LYS A 372 29.21 -14.69 11.99
C LYS A 372 29.21 -14.54 10.47
N SER A 373 29.02 -13.32 9.97
CA SER A 373 29.50 -12.99 8.63
C SER A 373 30.95 -12.56 8.77
N GLU A 374 31.83 -13.17 7.97
CA GLU A 374 33.19 -12.67 7.77
C GLU A 374 33.14 -11.19 7.36
N PRO A 375 34.15 -10.39 7.72
CA PRO A 375 34.14 -8.96 7.49
C PRO A 375 34.44 -8.68 6.01
N ASP A 376 33.40 -8.61 5.18
CA ASP A 376 33.52 -7.93 3.89
C ASP A 376 33.36 -6.43 4.12
N GLU A 377 34.49 -5.74 3.94
CA GLU A 377 34.58 -4.29 3.99
C GLU A 377 33.70 -3.64 2.91
N ALA A 378 32.99 -2.59 3.34
CA ALA A 378 32.24 -1.60 2.56
C ALA A 378 30.74 -1.86 2.35
N ASN A 379 29.94 -1.11 3.14
CA ASN A 379 28.55 -0.74 2.94
C ASN A 379 27.44 -1.76 3.25
N GLU A 380 27.50 -2.40 4.42
CA GLU A 380 26.26 -2.76 5.10
C GLU A 380 25.92 -1.64 6.10
N PRO A 381 24.76 -0.95 6.00
CA PRO A 381 24.31 -0.12 7.10
C PRO A 381 24.11 -1.04 8.30
N ASP A 382 24.57 -0.62 9.48
CA ASP A 382 24.41 -1.31 10.76
C ASP A 382 22.91 -1.58 11.06
N GLU A 383 22.32 -2.58 10.42
CA GLU A 383 21.00 -3.14 10.73
C GLU A 383 21.16 -4.11 11.90
N ASP A 384 21.67 -3.60 13.03
CA ASP A 384 21.57 -4.25 14.33
C ASP A 384 20.11 -4.13 14.80
N TRP A 385 19.24 -4.96 14.21
CA TRP A 385 17.82 -5.01 14.53
C TRP A 385 17.56 -6.00 15.66
N GLU A 386 17.31 -5.50 16.87
CA GLU A 386 16.72 -6.27 17.98
C GLU A 386 15.90 -5.36 18.90
N GLY A 387 14.61 -5.22 18.54
CA GLY A 387 13.65 -4.47 19.33
C GLY A 387 12.46 -3.99 18.51
N GLY A 388 11.62 -4.92 18.03
CA GLY A 388 10.23 -4.67 17.68
C GLY A 388 9.94 -3.76 16.47
N THR A 389 9.04 -4.22 15.61
CA THR A 389 8.36 -3.35 14.64
C THR A 389 7.52 -2.32 15.41
N VAL A 390 7.84 -1.04 15.28
CA VAL A 390 7.05 0.07 15.86
C VAL A 390 5.99 0.47 14.86
N PHE A 391 4.72 0.18 15.16
CA PHE A 391 3.57 0.76 14.48
C PHE A 391 3.06 1.94 15.31
N GLY A 392 3.72 3.08 15.17
CA GLY A 392 3.12 4.35 15.60
C GLY A 392 2.04 4.72 14.59
N SER A 393 0.77 4.82 15.02
CA SER A 393 -0.26 5.38 14.16
C SER A 393 0.14 6.82 13.83
N GLU A 394 0.52 7.06 12.58
CA GLU A 394 0.58 8.41 12.04
C GLU A 394 -0.79 9.05 12.24
N ASN A 395 -0.82 10.19 12.93
CA ASN A 395 -1.13 11.44 12.24
C ASN A 395 -1.35 12.66 13.14
N ASP A 396 -1.10 12.68 14.45
CA ASP A 396 -1.28 13.96 15.19
C ASP A 396 -0.23 14.30 16.25
N GLY A 397 0.81 13.48 16.40
CA GLY A 397 1.73 13.59 17.53
C GLY A 397 1.06 13.12 18.80
N ALA A 398 1.46 11.96 19.30
CA ALA A 398 0.93 11.44 20.54
C ALA A 398 1.80 11.91 21.71
N THR A 399 1.20 12.15 22.88
CA THR A 399 1.98 12.35 24.11
C THR A 399 2.68 11.07 24.56
N GLY A 400 2.26 9.90 24.05
CA GLY A 400 2.96 8.64 24.22
C GLY A 400 2.76 7.69 23.05
N MET A 401 3.79 6.90 22.75
CA MET A 401 3.84 5.94 21.64
C MET A 401 4.32 4.58 22.15
N ASP A 402 3.70 3.52 21.63
CA ASP A 402 4.01 2.15 22.01
C ASP A 402 5.19 1.60 21.19
N PHE A 403 5.99 0.75 21.81
CA PHE A 403 7.11 0.04 21.20
C PHE A 403 7.20 -1.38 21.76
N HIS A 404 7.78 -2.29 21.00
CA HIS A 404 7.89 -3.70 21.38
C HIS A 404 9.34 -4.09 21.65
N LEU A 405 9.57 -4.86 22.71
CA LEU A 405 10.86 -5.42 23.06
C LEU A 405 10.73 -6.94 23.06
N ARG A 406 11.67 -7.62 22.39
CA ARG A 406 11.74 -9.08 22.40
C ARG A 406 12.93 -9.51 23.24
N LEU A 407 12.69 -10.44 24.14
CA LEU A 407 13.70 -11.07 25.00
C LEU A 407 13.66 -12.59 24.80
N GLY A 408 14.75 -13.25 25.19
CA GLY A 408 14.79 -14.70 25.34
C GLY A 408 13.80 -15.21 26.40
N ALA A 409 13.64 -16.52 26.46
CA ALA A 409 12.79 -17.14 27.46
C ALA A 409 13.38 -16.91 28.87
N PRO A 410 12.54 -16.61 29.88
CA PRO A 410 13.02 -16.46 31.23
C PRO A 410 13.42 -17.84 31.79
N ALA A 411 14.29 -17.83 32.79
CA ALA A 411 14.71 -19.07 33.44
C ALA A 411 13.52 -19.74 34.17
N PRO A 412 13.47 -21.08 34.23
CA PRO A 412 12.38 -21.80 34.87
C PRO A 412 12.05 -21.27 36.28
N GLY A 413 10.76 -21.10 36.52
CA GLY A 413 10.22 -20.58 37.78
C GLY A 413 10.40 -19.08 38.00
N ALA A 414 10.73 -18.29 36.97
CA ALA A 414 10.57 -16.83 37.02
C ALA A 414 9.08 -16.47 36.96
N SER A 415 8.66 -15.48 37.74
CA SER A 415 7.30 -14.92 37.72
C SER A 415 7.24 -13.50 37.17
N ALA A 416 8.37 -12.79 37.12
CA ALA A 416 8.42 -11.43 36.59
C ALA A 416 9.79 -11.13 35.94
N VAL A 417 9.81 -10.12 35.09
CA VAL A 417 11.02 -9.38 34.72
C VAL A 417 11.16 -8.24 35.73
N GLU A 418 12.02 -8.43 36.73
CA GLU A 418 12.21 -7.47 37.82
C GLU A 418 12.76 -6.14 37.31
N LYS A 419 13.74 -6.22 36.39
CA LYS A 419 14.41 -5.04 35.87
C LYS A 419 14.74 -5.18 34.40
N LEU A 420 14.27 -4.23 33.60
CA LEU A 420 14.63 -4.10 32.21
C LEU A 420 15.10 -2.68 31.93
N GLU A 421 16.34 -2.54 31.45
CA GLU A 421 16.93 -1.26 31.07
C GLU A 421 17.30 -1.27 29.59
N GLY A 422 17.16 -0.12 28.95
CA GLY A 422 17.53 0.04 27.55
C GLY A 422 17.66 1.48 27.11
N THR A 423 17.98 1.63 25.84
CA THR A 423 18.06 2.91 25.15
C THR A 423 17.21 2.86 23.88
N LEU A 424 16.58 3.98 23.52
CA LEU A 424 15.92 4.15 22.24
C LEU A 424 16.19 5.55 21.69
N GLU A 425 15.97 5.76 20.40
CA GLU A 425 15.96 7.09 19.78
C GLU A 425 14.52 7.54 19.60
N ALA A 426 14.17 8.70 20.16
CA ALA A 426 12.85 9.30 20.02
C ALA A 426 12.94 10.62 19.28
N VAL A 427 12.01 10.87 18.36
CA VAL A 427 11.85 12.16 17.71
C VAL A 427 10.60 12.84 18.25
N SER A 428 10.79 14.03 18.79
CA SER A 428 9.72 14.80 19.43
C SER A 428 9.69 16.23 18.92
N PHE A 429 8.54 16.90 19.06
CA PHE A 429 8.36 18.30 18.66
C PHE A 429 7.49 19.04 19.69
N GLY A 430 7.61 20.37 19.75
CA GLY A 430 6.91 21.21 20.74
C GLY A 430 5.49 21.59 20.36
N GLY A 431 5.15 21.53 19.07
CA GLY A 431 3.81 21.82 18.55
C GLY A 431 3.82 22.05 17.06
N TRP A 432 2.66 22.41 16.50
CA TRP A 432 2.50 22.62 15.06
C TRP A 432 2.60 24.11 14.67
N LYS A 433 3.22 24.38 13.53
CA LYS A 433 3.00 25.60 12.73
C LYS A 433 2.01 25.23 11.64
N GLU A 434 0.95 26.01 11.46
CA GLU A 434 -0.17 25.60 10.61
C GLU A 434 -0.54 26.72 9.63
N HIS A 435 -0.86 26.32 8.41
CA HIS A 435 -1.48 27.12 7.36
C HIS A 435 -2.81 26.48 7.00
N SER A 436 -3.89 27.26 6.92
CA SER A 436 -5.25 26.75 6.66
C SER A 436 -5.80 27.31 5.36
N ILE A 437 -6.24 26.41 4.48
CA ILE A 437 -6.85 26.71 3.19
C ILE A 437 -8.33 26.32 3.28
N PRO A 438 -9.24 27.29 3.49
CA PRO A 438 -10.68 27.00 3.58
C PRO A 438 -11.24 26.65 2.20
N SER A 439 -12.16 25.68 2.17
CA SER A 439 -12.86 25.26 0.94
C SER A 439 -11.91 25.01 -0.23
N PRO A 440 -10.97 24.05 -0.12
CA PRO A 440 -9.96 23.82 -1.14
C PRO A 440 -10.64 23.47 -2.48
N SER A 441 -10.31 24.22 -3.53
CA SER A 441 -10.84 24.02 -4.89
C SER A 441 -9.72 23.66 -5.84
N ALA A 442 -9.97 22.74 -6.77
CA ALA A 442 -9.02 22.39 -7.83
C ALA A 442 -8.77 23.59 -8.75
N ASP A 443 -7.52 24.04 -8.80
CA ASP A 443 -7.05 25.07 -9.72
C ASP A 443 -5.54 24.85 -9.95
N PRO A 444 -5.15 24.22 -11.08
CA PRO A 444 -3.76 23.91 -11.36
C PRO A 444 -2.89 25.14 -11.65
N GLN A 445 -3.49 26.32 -11.87
CA GLN A 445 -2.77 27.58 -12.11
C GLN A 445 -2.59 28.41 -10.84
N LYS A 446 -3.41 28.18 -9.81
CA LYS A 446 -3.34 28.91 -8.55
C LYS A 446 -2.30 28.30 -7.63
N GLU A 447 -1.18 29.00 -7.47
CA GLU A 447 -0.16 28.70 -6.47
C GLU A 447 -0.51 29.34 -5.13
N ILE A 448 -0.57 28.53 -4.08
CA ILE A 448 -0.74 28.94 -2.69
C ILE A 448 0.65 29.01 -2.04
N ASP A 449 1.01 30.16 -1.51
CA ASP A 449 2.30 30.38 -0.86
C ASP A 449 2.33 29.72 0.53
N LEU A 450 3.30 28.82 0.75
CA LEU A 450 3.57 28.16 2.02
C LEU A 450 4.87 28.66 2.67
N SER A 451 5.38 29.83 2.24
CA SER A 451 6.64 30.42 2.74
C SER A 451 6.64 30.67 4.25
N GLU A 452 5.46 30.83 4.86
CA GLU A 452 5.37 30.90 6.32
C GLU A 452 5.72 29.58 7.00
N LEU A 453 5.51 28.42 6.37
CA LEU A 453 5.89 27.11 6.92
C LEU A 453 7.31 26.72 6.51
N VAL A 454 7.60 26.83 5.21
CA VAL A 454 8.91 26.52 4.61
C VAL A 454 9.19 27.59 3.56
N PRO A 455 10.23 28.43 3.72
CA PRO A 455 10.53 29.49 2.76
C PRO A 455 10.65 28.98 1.32
N GLY A 456 9.92 29.59 0.38
CA GLY A 456 9.93 29.19 -1.03
C GLY A 456 9.09 27.95 -1.36
N ALA A 457 8.33 27.41 -0.41
CA ALA A 457 7.37 26.34 -0.65
C ALA A 457 6.07 26.88 -1.24
N LYS A 458 5.51 26.14 -2.19
CA LYS A 458 4.25 26.43 -2.88
C LYS A 458 3.38 25.20 -2.94
N LEU A 459 2.08 25.39 -2.89
CA LEU A 459 1.08 24.33 -3.02
C LEU A 459 0.11 24.64 -4.16
N VAL A 460 -0.27 23.61 -4.92
CA VAL A 460 -1.31 23.67 -5.95
C VAL A 460 -2.33 22.57 -5.66
N VAL A 461 -3.61 22.91 -5.64
CA VAL A 461 -4.69 21.91 -5.50
C VAL A 461 -5.00 21.36 -6.89
N LEU A 462 -4.63 20.10 -7.12
CA LEU A 462 -4.83 19.44 -8.41
C LEU A 462 -6.26 18.94 -8.55
N LYS A 463 -6.83 18.41 -7.46
CA LYS A 463 -8.19 17.86 -7.42
C LYS A 463 -8.82 18.12 -6.06
N ALA A 464 -10.11 18.40 -6.03
CA ALA A 464 -10.90 18.45 -4.82
C ALA A 464 -12.28 17.85 -5.10
N THR A 465 -12.60 16.76 -4.41
CA THR A 465 -13.94 16.17 -4.38
C THR A 465 -14.48 16.44 -2.99
N LEU A 466 -15.28 17.50 -2.87
CA LEU A 466 -15.88 17.93 -1.61
C LEU A 466 -17.37 17.56 -1.59
N PRO A 467 -17.93 17.28 -0.41
CA PRO A 467 -19.36 17.05 -0.26
C PRO A 467 -20.11 18.33 -0.62
N GLN A 468 -21.16 18.22 -1.45
CA GLN A 468 -22.00 19.37 -1.74
C GLN A 468 -22.93 19.65 -0.56
N ALA A 469 -22.92 20.88 -0.08
CA ALA A 469 -23.90 21.35 0.89
C ALA A 469 -25.30 21.32 0.25
N GLY A 470 -26.13 20.33 0.59
CA GLY A 470 -27.54 20.26 0.19
C GLY A 470 -27.99 18.99 -0.53
N ASP A 471 -27.09 18.08 -0.90
CA ASP A 471 -27.47 16.83 -1.58
C ASP A 471 -27.91 15.73 -0.59
N ARG A 472 -28.94 16.04 0.20
CA ARG A 472 -29.63 15.08 1.11
C ARG A 472 -30.88 14.47 0.46
N THR A 473 -31.16 14.77 -0.80
CA THR A 473 -32.41 14.39 -1.49
C THR A 473 -32.39 13.02 -2.16
N GLN A 474 -31.30 12.27 -2.11
CA GLN A 474 -31.30 10.87 -2.51
C GLN A 474 -30.86 10.01 -1.34
N GLY A 475 -31.65 8.97 -1.03
CA GLY A 475 -31.65 8.21 0.22
C GLY A 475 -30.40 7.37 0.50
N HIS A 476 -29.20 7.92 0.31
CA HIS A 476 -27.96 7.31 0.79
C HIS A 476 -27.84 7.49 2.30
N ARG A 477 -28.39 6.54 3.06
CA ARG A 477 -28.11 6.30 4.49
C ARG A 477 -26.67 5.81 4.77
N SER A 478 -25.71 6.04 3.87
CA SER A 478 -24.30 5.92 4.26
C SER A 478 -23.92 7.23 4.93
N GLY A 479 -24.13 7.33 6.25
CA GLY A 479 -23.86 8.50 7.09
C GLY A 479 -22.38 8.91 7.22
N SER A 480 -21.58 8.68 6.18
CA SER A 480 -20.19 9.11 6.10
C SER A 480 -20.06 10.22 5.05
N ASP A 481 -19.78 11.41 5.54
CA ASP A 481 -19.41 12.54 4.72
C ASP A 481 -17.97 12.37 4.24
N GLU A 482 -17.81 12.01 2.97
CA GLU A 482 -16.53 11.67 2.36
C GLU A 482 -16.01 12.80 1.48
N ALA A 483 -14.75 13.14 1.65
CA ALA A 483 -14.08 14.14 0.85
C ALA A 483 -12.64 13.74 0.53
N SER A 484 -12.13 14.28 -0.56
CA SER A 484 -10.74 14.10 -0.94
C SER A 484 -10.15 15.32 -1.61
N VAL A 485 -8.86 15.55 -1.37
CA VAL A 485 -8.10 16.63 -1.98
C VAL A 485 -6.73 16.10 -2.38
N ARG A 486 -6.37 16.27 -3.66
CA ARG A 486 -5.04 16.00 -4.20
C ARG A 486 -4.29 17.30 -4.33
N VAL A 487 -3.09 17.37 -3.74
CA VAL A 487 -2.24 18.56 -3.80
C VAL A 487 -0.87 18.23 -4.34
N ARG A 488 -0.26 19.20 -5.03
CA ARG A 488 1.17 19.19 -5.38
C ARG A 488 1.86 20.26 -4.57
N VAL A 489 2.90 19.88 -3.84
CA VAL A 489 3.76 20.80 -3.08
C VAL A 489 5.14 20.83 -3.72
N THR A 490 5.68 22.02 -3.91
CA THR A 490 7.00 22.25 -4.51
C THR A 490 7.78 23.23 -3.66
N GLY A 491 9.03 22.95 -3.35
CA GLY A 491 9.87 23.87 -2.57
C GLY A 491 11.23 23.27 -2.23
N PRO A 492 11.95 23.80 -1.23
CA PRO A 492 13.18 23.21 -0.72
C PRO A 492 12.97 21.80 -0.15
N ASN A 493 14.06 21.09 0.15
CA ASN A 493 14.00 19.72 0.72
C ASN A 493 13.13 19.61 1.99
N ASP A 494 13.06 20.67 2.78
CA ASP A 494 12.24 20.79 3.98
C ASP A 494 10.72 20.61 3.73
N VAL A 495 10.24 20.73 2.48
CA VAL A 495 8.82 20.44 2.18
C VAL A 495 8.45 18.97 2.41
N SER A 496 9.44 18.08 2.53
CA SER A 496 9.26 16.69 2.98
C SER A 496 8.72 16.58 4.41
N GLU A 497 8.97 17.60 5.26
CA GLU A 497 8.50 17.63 6.65
C GLU A 497 7.06 18.15 6.81
N LEU A 498 6.44 18.61 5.71
CA LEU A 498 5.06 19.09 5.74
C LEU A 498 4.09 17.93 5.90
N ALA A 499 3.18 18.06 6.86
CA ALA A 499 2.04 17.18 7.06
C ALA A 499 0.76 17.87 6.59
N PHE A 500 -0.20 17.05 6.14
CA PHE A 500 -1.45 17.52 5.57
C PHE A 500 -2.62 16.91 6.33
N ARG A 501 -3.73 17.62 6.40
CA ARG A 501 -4.98 17.12 6.98
C ARG A 501 -6.15 17.85 6.38
N LEU A 502 -7.24 17.13 6.17
CA LEU A 502 -8.55 17.74 6.00
C LEU A 502 -9.28 17.72 7.34
N LEU A 503 -9.84 18.86 7.69
CA LEU A 503 -10.62 19.02 8.92
C LEU A 503 -11.83 19.88 8.64
N ARG A 504 -12.86 19.66 9.42
CA ARG A 504 -14.01 20.55 9.47
C ARG A 504 -14.01 21.26 10.82
N PRO A 505 -14.06 22.60 10.84
CA PRO A 505 -14.07 23.34 12.10
C PRO A 505 -15.26 22.92 12.98
N GLY A 506 -15.05 22.86 14.30
CA GLY A 506 -16.11 22.54 15.27
C GLY A 506 -16.54 21.06 15.33
N GLY A 507 -15.95 20.19 14.52
CA GLY A 507 -16.19 18.75 14.54
C GLY A 507 -15.79 18.05 15.83
N ARG A 508 -16.54 17.02 16.23
CA ARG A 508 -16.20 16.21 17.42
C ARG A 508 -15.02 15.27 17.14
N GLU A 509 -13.99 15.32 17.98
CA GLU A 509 -12.87 14.38 17.96
C GLU A 509 -13.37 12.92 18.03
N GLY A 510 -12.80 12.04 17.21
CA GLY A 510 -13.17 10.62 17.14
C GLY A 510 -14.32 10.28 16.19
N ARG A 511 -15.07 11.26 15.68
CA ARG A 511 -16.09 11.06 14.62
C ARG A 511 -15.62 11.46 13.22
N MET A 512 -14.33 11.78 13.10
CA MET A 512 -13.72 12.28 11.88
C MET A 512 -12.37 11.61 11.72
N GLN A 513 -12.06 11.18 10.51
CA GLN A 513 -10.78 10.60 10.16
C GLN A 513 -10.25 11.31 8.92
N SER A 514 -8.96 11.64 8.93
CA SER A 514 -8.26 12.12 7.76
C SER A 514 -7.05 11.23 7.52
N TYR A 515 -6.91 10.79 6.29
CA TYR A 515 -5.83 9.91 5.85
C TYR A 515 -5.00 10.62 4.80
N VAL A 516 -3.69 10.45 4.86
CA VAL A 516 -2.76 11.05 3.92
C VAL A 516 -1.99 9.93 3.23
N ASN A 517 -2.06 9.92 1.91
CA ASN A 517 -1.28 9.04 1.06
C ASN A 517 -0.33 9.89 0.21
N GLU A 518 0.96 9.59 0.25
CA GLU A 518 1.93 10.25 -0.62
C GLU A 518 1.94 9.50 -1.95
N HIS A 519 1.40 10.13 -2.99
CA HIS A 519 1.28 9.55 -4.32
C HIS A 519 2.65 9.52 -5.02
N SER A 520 3.41 10.61 -4.91
CA SER A 520 4.79 10.66 -5.41
C SER A 520 5.62 11.68 -4.64
N SER A 521 6.94 11.44 -4.58
CA SER A 521 7.92 12.33 -3.99
C SER A 521 9.17 12.32 -4.85
N ARG A 522 9.61 13.48 -5.34
CA ARG A 522 10.81 13.61 -6.15
C ARG A 522 11.70 14.72 -5.63
N ARG A 523 13.00 14.47 -5.66
CA ARG A 523 14.03 15.43 -5.27
C ARG A 523 14.97 15.66 -6.45
N LYS A 524 15.06 16.90 -6.91
CA LYS A 524 16.02 17.34 -7.93
C LYS A 524 16.89 18.44 -7.35
N GLY A 525 18.12 18.09 -6.98
CA GLY A 525 19.04 19.02 -6.31
C GLY A 525 18.49 19.53 -4.98
N GLN A 526 18.26 20.84 -4.88
CA GLN A 526 17.69 21.47 -3.68
C GLN A 526 16.16 21.57 -3.70
N GLN A 527 15.51 21.17 -4.79
CA GLN A 527 14.07 21.25 -4.94
C GLN A 527 13.43 19.87 -4.73
N THR A 528 12.34 19.86 -3.97
CA THR A 528 11.50 18.69 -3.75
C THR A 528 10.09 18.98 -4.23
N VAL A 529 9.50 18.02 -4.95
CA VAL A 529 8.12 18.04 -5.43
C VAL A 529 7.40 16.82 -4.85
N ARG A 530 6.29 17.05 -4.16
CA ARG A 530 5.45 16.02 -3.54
C ARG A 530 4.06 16.09 -4.12
N VAL A 531 3.45 14.96 -4.43
CA VAL A 531 2.03 14.86 -4.74
C VAL A 531 1.38 14.04 -3.62
N VAL A 532 0.40 14.64 -2.96
CA VAL A 532 -0.22 14.09 -1.76
C VAL A 532 -1.73 14.02 -1.94
N ASP A 533 -2.29 12.86 -1.65
CA ASP A 533 -3.72 12.61 -1.61
C ASP A 533 -4.19 12.61 -0.16
N ILE A 534 -5.20 13.42 0.13
CA ILE A 534 -5.73 13.62 1.47
C ILE A 534 -7.19 13.23 1.43
N GLN A 535 -7.55 12.25 2.25
CA GLN A 535 -8.92 11.78 2.40
C GLN A 535 -9.47 12.25 3.73
N TYR A 536 -10.79 12.42 3.75
CA TYR A 536 -11.55 12.80 4.91
C TYR A 536 -12.83 12.00 4.94
N GLN A 537 -13.16 11.49 6.10
CA GLN A 537 -14.42 10.82 6.37
C GLN A 537 -14.97 11.30 7.70
N SER A 538 -16.26 11.60 7.75
CA SER A 538 -16.93 12.06 8.98
C SER A 538 -18.27 11.38 9.17
N TRP A 539 -18.54 10.95 10.40
CA TRP A 539 -19.86 10.48 10.87
C TRP A 539 -20.55 11.53 11.75
N ASP A 540 -20.05 12.77 11.73
CA ASP A 540 -20.62 13.89 12.46
C ASP A 540 -21.70 14.59 11.62
N GLU A 541 -22.94 14.09 11.74
CA GLU A 541 -24.12 14.60 11.01
C GLU A 541 -24.49 16.04 11.40
N ASP A 542 -24.16 16.43 12.65
CA ASP A 542 -24.49 17.74 13.23
C ASP A 542 -23.64 18.87 12.65
N ASN A 543 -22.45 18.54 12.13
CA ASN A 543 -21.51 19.51 11.58
C ASN A 543 -21.44 19.50 10.04
N ALA A 544 -22.23 18.68 9.34
CA ALA A 544 -22.16 18.50 7.89
C ALA A 544 -22.20 19.80 7.05
N ALA A 545 -22.80 20.87 7.59
CA ALA A 545 -22.95 22.16 6.91
C ALA A 545 -21.67 23.01 6.83
N GLN A 546 -20.63 22.72 7.64
CA GLN A 546 -19.41 23.53 7.64
C GLN A 546 -18.46 23.13 6.51
N PRO A 547 -17.82 24.11 5.84
CA PRO A 547 -16.86 23.81 4.77
C PRO A 547 -15.62 23.09 5.33
N LEU A 548 -15.06 22.21 4.50
CA LEU A 548 -13.80 21.55 4.81
C LEU A 548 -12.63 22.53 4.63
N THR A 549 -11.64 22.39 5.51
CA THR A 549 -10.40 23.14 5.50
C THR A 549 -9.24 22.18 5.27
N LEU A 550 -8.42 22.47 4.28
CA LEU A 550 -7.12 21.83 4.11
C LEU A 550 -6.12 22.51 5.03
N GLN A 551 -5.62 21.79 6.01
CA GLN A 551 -4.57 22.24 6.92
C GLN A 551 -3.24 21.66 6.47
N VAL A 552 -2.26 22.54 6.27
CA VAL A 552 -0.86 22.18 6.03
C VAL A 552 -0.08 22.57 7.27
N ARG A 553 0.76 21.68 7.79
CA ARG A 553 1.46 21.93 9.05
C ARG A 553 2.90 21.44 9.05
N ARG A 554 3.74 22.13 9.82
CA ARG A 554 5.14 21.80 10.05
C ARG A 554 5.40 21.66 11.56
N PRO A 555 6.12 20.62 12.02
CA PRO A 555 6.44 20.50 13.44
C PRO A 555 7.46 21.58 13.84
N LYS A 556 7.31 22.15 15.04
CA LYS A 556 8.23 23.13 15.64
C LYS A 556 9.14 22.48 16.66
N ASP A 557 10.35 23.02 16.79
CA ASP A 557 11.32 22.61 17.82
C ASP A 557 11.56 21.09 17.84
N VAL A 558 11.72 20.53 16.65
CA VAL A 558 11.96 19.10 16.45
C VAL A 558 13.30 18.73 17.07
N LYS A 559 13.32 17.67 17.86
CA LYS A 559 14.51 17.11 18.50
C LYS A 559 14.55 15.62 18.29
N ARG A 560 15.76 15.10 18.07
CA ARG A 560 16.07 13.68 18.10
C ARG A 560 16.91 13.40 19.34
N GLU A 561 16.37 12.59 20.23
CA GLU A 561 16.95 12.35 21.56
C GLU A 561 17.16 10.85 21.80
N ARG A 562 18.31 10.47 22.35
CA ARG A 562 18.55 9.14 22.91
C ARG A 562 17.98 9.09 24.31
N VAL A 563 16.92 8.31 24.48
CA VAL A 563 16.20 8.15 25.73
C VAL A 563 16.67 6.86 26.41
N LYS A 564 17.09 6.96 27.67
CA LYS A 564 17.28 5.80 28.54
C LYS A 564 15.94 5.47 29.20
N PHE A 565 15.53 4.22 29.14
CA PHE A 565 14.29 3.76 29.76
C PHE A 565 14.56 2.60 30.71
N THR A 566 13.70 2.51 31.73
CA THR A 566 13.68 1.41 32.70
C THR A 566 12.24 0.96 32.86
N LEU A 567 12.01 -0.35 32.83
CA LEU A 567 10.75 -1.00 33.16
C LEU A 567 11.02 -1.92 34.36
N ASP A 568 10.31 -1.70 35.45
CA ASP A 568 10.48 -2.47 36.70
C ASP A 568 9.24 -3.33 36.96
N GLY A 569 9.44 -4.53 37.51
CA GLY A 569 8.38 -5.40 38.03
C GLY A 569 7.35 -5.82 36.97
N VAL A 570 7.79 -6.19 35.78
CA VAL A 570 6.92 -6.59 34.67
C VAL A 570 6.46 -8.03 34.87
N ASP A 571 5.19 -8.22 35.20
CA ASP A 571 4.59 -9.55 35.42
C ASP A 571 4.57 -10.39 34.14
N LEU A 572 4.94 -11.68 34.25
CA LEU A 572 4.94 -12.62 33.13
C LEU A 572 3.59 -13.34 32.95
N PHE A 573 2.64 -13.18 33.90
CA PHE A 573 1.39 -13.93 33.96
C PHE A 573 0.12 -13.08 34.12
#